data_AF-A0A1I0D241-F1
#
_entry.id   AF-A0A1I0D241-F1
#
_cell.length_a   1.000
_cell.length_b   1.000
_cell.length_c   1.000
_cell.angle_alpha   90.00
_cell.angle_beta   90.00
_cell.angle_gamma   90.00
#
_symmetry.space_group_name_H-M   'P 1'
#
loop_
_entity.id
_entity.type
_entity.pdbx_description
1 polymer ?
#
loop_
_entity_poly.entity_id
_entity_poly.type
_entity_poly.pdbx_seq_one_letter_code
_entity_poly.pdbx_strand_id
1 'polypeptide(L)'
;MEYNKIFNIFFSIYKFILIILTLSMFAIVGTNVFSRFVLNNSLGWADELSRFIFIWISFLGAVMAYGSDDHVGLNFVIAKIPSAKAQNIISIISDLLIMAVLAIITYYGYIVATGNVKYFV
;
A
#
# COMPACT_ATOMS: atom_id res chain seq x y z
N MET A 1 -22.62 -19.47 13.13
CA MET A 1 -21.60 -20.28 12.40
C MET A 1 -21.55 -19.98 10.89
N GLU A 2 -22.63 -19.53 10.24
CA GLU A 2 -22.63 -19.22 8.79
C GLU A 2 -21.99 -17.87 8.41
N TYR A 3 -22.06 -16.86 9.29
CA TYR A 3 -21.50 -15.52 9.05
C TYR A 3 -20.00 -15.54 8.68
N ASN A 4 -19.22 -16.39 9.36
CA ASN A 4 -17.79 -16.51 9.12
C ASN A 4 -17.47 -17.10 7.73
N LYS A 5 -18.37 -17.88 7.14
CA LYS A 5 -18.13 -18.57 5.86
C LYS A 5 -18.23 -17.62 4.68
N ILE A 6 -19.26 -16.76 4.67
CA ILE A 6 -19.44 -15.71 3.65
C ILE A 6 -18.30 -14.69 3.72
N PHE A 7 -17.94 -14.28 4.93
CA PHE A 7 -16.81 -13.37 5.17
C PHE A 7 -15.49 -13.95 4.64
N ASN A 8 -15.20 -15.23 4.92
CA ASN A 8 -13.98 -15.88 4.45
C ASN A 8 -13.92 -16.02 2.92
N ILE A 9 -15.05 -16.31 2.27
CA ILE A 9 -15.13 -16.38 0.80
C ILE A 9 -14.86 -15.00 0.21
N PHE A 10 -15.48 -13.96 0.75
CA PHE A 10 -15.27 -12.58 0.33
C PHE A 10 -13.79 -12.17 0.45
N PHE A 11 -13.15 -12.44 1.59
CA PHE A 11 -11.72 -12.18 1.80
C PHE A 11 -10.82 -12.97 0.85
N SER A 12 -11.18 -14.23 0.56
CA SER A 12 -10.44 -15.07 -0.40
C SER A 12 -10.51 -14.50 -1.81
N ILE A 13 -11.67 -13.97 -2.23
CA ILE A 13 -11.85 -13.33 -3.53
C ILE A 13 -11.00 -12.05 -3.59
N TYR A 14 -11.06 -11.20 -2.57
CA TYR A 14 -10.22 -10.00 -2.47
C TYR A 14 -8.74 -10.31 -2.58
N LYS A 15 -8.28 -11.34 -1.85
CA LYS A 15 -6.89 -11.83 -1.91
C LYS A 15 -6.50 -12.25 -3.32
N PHE A 16 -7.36 -13.01 -3.98
CA PHE A 16 -7.10 -13.50 -5.32
C PHE A 16 -7.00 -12.36 -6.34
N ILE A 17 -7.89 -11.38 -6.27
CA ILE A 17 -7.85 -10.17 -7.10
C ILE A 17 -6.55 -9.40 -6.88
N LEU A 18 -6.15 -9.19 -5.61
CA LEU A 18 -4.90 -8.51 -5.28
C LEU A 18 -3.68 -9.22 -5.88
N ILE A 19 -3.60 -10.54 -5.75
CA ILE A 19 -2.50 -11.33 -6.32
C ILE A 19 -2.44 -11.16 -7.85
N ILE A 20 -3.59 -11.22 -8.52
CA ILE A 20 -3.66 -11.04 -9.98
C ILE A 20 -3.18 -9.64 -10.38
N LEU A 21 -3.64 -8.60 -9.69
CA LEU A 21 -3.26 -7.22 -10.00
C LEU A 21 -1.75 -7.01 -9.80
N THR A 22 -1.20 -7.49 -8.68
CA THR A 22 0.24 -7.39 -8.40
C THR A 22 1.09 -8.13 -9.43
N LEU A 23 0.71 -9.36 -9.80
CA LEU A 23 1.41 -10.13 -10.83
C LEU A 23 1.32 -9.44 -12.20
N SER A 24 0.15 -8.90 -12.55
CA SER A 24 -0.06 -8.17 -13.80
C SER A 24 0.82 -6.92 -13.86
N MET A 25 0.85 -6.13 -12.78
CA MET A 25 1.73 -4.96 -12.68
C MET A 25 3.21 -5.35 -12.83
N PHE A 26 3.64 -6.41 -12.13
CA PHE A 26 5.01 -6.92 -12.24
C PHE A 26 5.36 -7.31 -13.68
N ALA A 27 4.47 -8.04 -14.37
CA ALA A 27 4.68 -8.45 -15.75
C ALA A 27 4.72 -7.25 -16.71
N ILE A 28 3.83 -6.26 -16.55
CA ILE A 28 3.78 -5.05 -17.37
C ILE A 28 5.06 -4.23 -17.20
N VAL A 29 5.45 -3.95 -15.96
CA VAL A 29 6.66 -3.17 -15.66
C VAL A 29 7.90 -3.94 -16.12
N GLY A 30 7.98 -5.25 -15.86
CA GLY A 30 9.08 -6.09 -16.33
C GLY A 30 9.20 -6.11 -17.85
N THR A 31 8.08 -6.22 -18.57
CA THR A 31 8.06 -6.17 -20.04
C THR A 31 8.46 -4.78 -20.54
N ASN A 32 8.02 -3.70 -19.89
CA ASN A 32 8.40 -2.33 -20.26
C ASN A 32 9.90 -2.09 -20.06
N VAL A 33 10.46 -2.56 -18.96
CA VAL A 33 11.91 -2.53 -18.68
C VAL A 33 12.66 -3.32 -19.75
N PHE A 34 12.26 -4.57 -20.02
CA PHE A 34 12.88 -5.39 -21.06
C PHE A 34 12.82 -4.71 -22.44
N SER A 35 11.65 -4.20 -22.84
CA SER A 35 11.46 -3.49 -24.10
C SER A 35 12.36 -2.25 -24.20
N ARG A 36 12.48 -1.48 -23.13
CA ARG A 36 13.30 -0.28 -23.11
C ARG A 36 14.79 -0.58 -23.25
N PHE A 37 15.28 -1.64 -22.60
CA PHE A 37 16.71 -1.97 -22.60
C PHE A 37 17.13 -2.87 -23.78
N VAL A 38 16.24 -3.72 -24.29
CA VAL A 38 16.55 -4.68 -25.37
C VAL A 38 16.05 -4.20 -26.72
N LEU A 39 14.80 -3.71 -26.78
CA LEU A 39 14.17 -3.26 -28.02
C LEU A 39 14.39 -1.76 -28.28
N ASN A 40 15.06 -1.06 -27.36
CA ASN A 40 15.29 0.39 -27.36
C ASN A 40 14.00 1.21 -27.62
N ASN A 41 12.85 0.65 -27.21
CA ASN A 41 11.53 1.24 -27.39
C ASN A 41 10.71 1.02 -26.11
N SER A 42 10.14 2.08 -25.53
CA SER A 42 9.27 1.95 -24.36
C SER A 42 7.82 1.78 -24.77
N LEU A 43 7.07 0.98 -24.01
CA LEU A 43 5.64 0.86 -24.18
C LEU A 43 4.98 2.05 -23.48
N GLY A 44 4.63 3.10 -24.23
CA GLY A 44 4.06 4.32 -23.65
C GLY A 44 2.83 4.08 -22.77
N TRP A 45 2.01 3.08 -23.10
CA TRP A 45 0.84 2.68 -22.32
C TRP A 45 1.19 1.92 -21.02
N ALA A 46 2.37 1.31 -20.92
CA ALA A 46 2.73 0.48 -19.76
C ALA A 46 2.93 1.34 -18.50
N ASP A 47 3.44 2.56 -18.64
CA ASP A 47 3.62 3.48 -17.52
C ASP A 47 2.30 4.03 -16.98
N GLU A 48 1.32 4.27 -17.85
CA GLU A 48 -0.03 4.68 -17.45
C GLU A 48 -0.79 3.52 -16.81
N LEU A 49 -0.78 2.35 -17.46
CA LEU A 49 -1.49 1.17 -16.97
C LEU A 49 -0.95 0.69 -15.63
N SER A 50 0.37 0.67 -15.43
CA SER A 50 0.97 0.28 -14.16
C SER A 50 0.60 1.25 -13.02
N ARG A 51 0.50 2.55 -13.30
CA ARG A 51 0.01 3.55 -12.33
C ARG A 51 -1.45 3.30 -11.94
N PHE A 52 -2.32 3.02 -12.91
CA PHE A 52 -3.71 2.69 -12.60
C PHE A 52 -3.83 1.40 -11.77
N ILE A 53 -3.10 0.34 -12.14
CA ILE A 53 -3.09 -0.91 -11.36
C ILE A 53 -2.56 -0.68 -9.95
N PHE A 54 -1.51 0.13 -9.79
CA PHE A 54 -0.95 0.47 -8.47
C PHE A 54 -1.97 1.18 -7.56
N ILE A 55 -2.76 2.10 -8.11
CA ILE A 55 -3.85 2.78 -7.38
C ILE A 55 -4.87 1.74 -6.88
N TRP A 56 -5.28 0.81 -7.73
CA TRP A 56 -6.22 -0.26 -7.35
C TRP A 56 -5.65 -1.20 -6.29
N ILE A 57 -4.39 -1.60 -6.41
CA ILE A 57 -3.69 -2.41 -5.40
C ILE A 57 -3.66 -1.67 -4.06
N SER A 58 -3.38 -0.37 -4.05
CA SER A 58 -3.31 0.44 -2.83
C SER A 58 -4.65 0.46 -2.09
N PHE A 59 -5.75 0.69 -2.80
CA PHE A 59 -7.09 0.69 -2.18
C PHE A 59 -7.52 -0.70 -1.69
N LEU A 60 -7.36 -1.74 -2.53
CA LEU A 60 -7.74 -3.10 -2.15
C LEU A 60 -6.85 -3.66 -1.03
N GLY A 61 -5.56 -3.33 -1.06
CA GLY A 61 -4.59 -3.72 -0.04
C GLY A 61 -4.88 -3.07 1.31
N ALA A 62 -5.29 -1.80 1.33
CA ALA A 62 -5.71 -1.12 2.56
C ALA A 62 -6.91 -1.81 3.23
N VAL A 63 -7.91 -2.24 2.45
CA VAL A 63 -9.08 -2.97 2.97
C VAL A 63 -8.66 -4.32 3.57
N MET A 64 -7.74 -5.04 2.90
CA MET A 64 -7.23 -6.31 3.39
C MET A 64 -6.40 -6.15 4.68
N ALA A 65 -5.55 -5.12 4.74
CA ALA A 65 -4.76 -4.78 5.91
C ALA A 65 -5.65 -4.39 7.10
N TYR A 66 -6.73 -3.64 6.85
CA TYR A 66 -7.71 -3.29 7.87
C TYR A 66 -8.40 -4.53 8.45
N GLY A 67 -8.82 -5.48 7.61
CA GLY A 67 -9.44 -6.72 8.07
C GLY A 67 -8.50 -7.68 8.80
N SER A 68 -7.20 -7.51 8.63
CA SER A 68 -6.16 -8.30 9.30
C SER A 68 -5.58 -7.61 10.53
N ASP A 69 -6.15 -6.46 10.93
CA ASP A 69 -5.63 -5.57 11.99
C ASP A 69 -4.15 -5.19 11.78
N ASP A 70 -3.61 -5.13 10.55
CA ASP A 70 -2.17 -5.10 10.21
C ASP A 70 -1.32 -3.93 10.76
N HIS A 71 -1.90 -3.06 11.60
CA HIS A 71 -1.12 -2.45 12.69
C HIS A 71 -0.50 -3.53 13.64
N VAL A 72 -0.88 -4.81 13.47
CA VAL A 72 -0.35 -6.03 14.09
C VAL A 72 1.17 -6.08 14.04
N GLY A 73 1.86 -5.63 12.99
CA GLY A 73 3.33 -5.69 12.99
C GLY A 73 3.95 -4.99 14.20
N LEU A 74 3.39 -3.84 14.58
CA LEU A 74 3.82 -3.05 15.72
C LEU A 74 3.15 -3.51 17.00
N ASN A 75 1.84 -3.77 16.95
CA ASN A 75 1.06 -4.25 18.10
C ASN A 75 1.53 -5.63 18.59
N PHE A 76 2.04 -6.50 17.71
CA PHE A 76 2.59 -7.81 18.05
C PHE A 76 3.94 -7.70 18.76
N VAL A 77 4.78 -6.75 18.32
CA VAL A 77 6.05 -6.44 19.01
C VAL A 77 5.77 -5.79 20.37
N ILE A 78 4.81 -4.86 20.43
CA ILE A 78 4.37 -4.20 21.67
C ILE A 78 3.75 -5.20 22.65
N ALA A 79 2.88 -6.11 22.19
CA ALA A 79 2.22 -7.12 23.01
C ALA A 79 3.20 -8.12 23.64
N LYS A 80 4.41 -8.25 23.08
CA LYS A 80 5.48 -9.09 23.63
C LYS A 80 6.21 -8.46 24.82
N ILE A 81 5.93 -7.19 25.13
CA ILE A 81 6.56 -6.45 26.23
C ILE A 81 5.83 -6.77 27.54
N PRO A 82 6.51 -7.21 28.62
CA PRO A 82 5.84 -7.65 29.86
C PRO A 82 5.13 -6.53 30.66
N SER A 83 5.51 -5.27 30.46
CA SER A 83 5.02 -4.13 31.25
C SER A 83 3.91 -3.37 30.51
N ALA A 84 2.70 -3.36 31.08
CA ALA A 84 1.55 -2.64 30.53
C ALA A 84 1.80 -1.12 30.37
N LYS A 85 2.62 -0.51 31.24
CA LYS A 85 3.00 0.90 31.12
C LYS A 85 3.90 1.15 29.91
N ALA A 86 4.85 0.24 29.65
CA ALA A 86 5.74 0.33 28.50
C ALA A 86 4.97 0.12 27.19
N GLN A 87 3.99 -0.78 27.17
CA GLN A 87 3.11 -0.99 26.02
C GLN A 87 2.36 0.29 25.62
N ASN A 88 1.72 0.96 26.57
CA ASN A 88 0.98 2.20 26.31
C ASN A 88 1.89 3.32 25.79
N ILE A 89 3.08 3.49 26.37
CA ILE A 89 4.04 4.52 25.92
C ILE A 89 4.45 4.25 24.46
N ILE A 90 4.76 3.00 24.11
CA ILE A 90 5.20 2.66 22.76
C ILE A 90 4.06 2.79 21.76
N SER A 91 2.82 2.44 22.15
CA SER A 91 1.64 2.68 21.31
C SER A 91 1.47 4.17 21.01
N ILE A 92 1.57 5.04 22.02
CA ILE A 92 1.46 6.49 21.84
C ILE A 92 2.57 7.04 20.93
N ILE A 93 3.81 6.58 21.11
CA ILE A 93 4.94 6.96 20.25
C ILE A 93 4.68 6.53 18.81
N SER A 94 4.13 5.33 18.64
CA SER A 94 3.80 4.77 17.33
C SER A 94 2.73 5.59 16.62
N ASP A 95 1.66 5.94 17.34
CA ASP A 95 0.58 6.79 16.82
C ASP A 95 1.11 8.17 16.44
N LEU A 96 2.01 8.75 17.24
CA LEU A 96 2.68 10.02 16.91
C LEU A 96 3.55 9.91 15.65
N LEU A 97 4.28 8.81 15.47
CA LEU A 97 5.09 8.57 14.27
C LEU A 97 4.20 8.42 13.03
N ILE A 98 3.12 7.66 13.13
CA ILE A 98 2.13 7.52 12.04
C ILE A 98 1.55 8.90 11.71
N MET A 99 1.15 9.68 12.72
CA MET A 99 0.61 11.03 12.52
C MET A 99 1.63 11.96 11.84
N ALA A 100 2.91 11.88 12.21
CA ALA A 100 3.97 12.66 11.57
C ALA A 100 4.14 12.28 10.10
N VAL A 101 4.16 10.99 9.77
CA VAL A 101 4.24 10.50 8.39
C VAL A 101 3.03 10.98 7.57
N LEU A 102 1.83 10.87 8.12
CA LEU A 102 0.60 11.34 7.45
C LEU A 102 0.62 12.85 7.23
N ALA A 103 1.13 13.64 8.17
CA ALA A 103 1.29 15.08 8.01
C ALA A 103 2.29 15.44 6.89
N ILE A 104 3.42 14.73 6.81
CA ILE A 104 4.42 14.91 5.74
C ILE A 104 3.80 14.59 4.38
N ILE A 105 3.14 13.45 4.24
CA ILE A 105 2.48 13.04 2.99
C ILE A 105 1.43 14.07 2.58
N THR A 106 0.63 14.56 3.53
CA THR A 106 -0.39 15.58 3.27
C THR A 106 0.22 16.89 2.80
N TYR A 107 1.31 17.34 3.43
CA TYR A 107 2.01 18.56 3.05
C TYR A 107 2.60 18.49 1.63
N TYR A 108 3.31 17.41 1.31
CA TYR A 108 3.85 17.23 -0.04
C TYR A 108 2.73 17.02 -1.08
N GLY A 109 1.67 16.29 -0.72
CA GLY A 109 0.48 16.14 -1.55
C GLY A 109 -0.17 17.49 -1.89
N TYR A 110 -0.28 18.39 -0.90
CA TYR A 110 -0.79 19.74 -1.08
C TYR A 110 0.11 20.59 -2.00
N ILE A 111 1.43 20.52 -1.86
CA ILE A 111 2.38 21.23 -2.75
C ILE A 111 2.22 20.78 -4.20
N VAL A 112 2.12 19.47 -4.42
CA VAL A 112 1.92 18.90 -5.75
C VAL A 112 0.57 19.31 -6.33
N ALA A 113 -0.50 19.25 -5.52
CA ALA A 113 -1.85 19.61 -5.94
C ALA A 113 -2.01 21.10 -6.29
N THR A 114 -1.28 21.99 -5.60
CA THR A 114 -1.33 23.45 -5.84
C THR A 114 -0.40 23.92 -6.96
N GLY A 115 0.29 23.00 -7.66
CA GLY A 115 1.03 23.34 -8.88
C GLY A 115 2.29 24.17 -8.66
N ASN A 116 2.81 24.27 -7.44
CA ASN A 116 4.14 24.87 -7.17
C ASN A 116 5.31 23.96 -7.58
N VAL A 117 5.06 23.00 -8.49
CA VAL A 117 6.04 22.10 -9.07
C VAL A 117 6.75 22.81 -10.23
N LYS A 118 7.57 23.81 -9.92
CA LYS A 118 8.43 24.51 -10.90
C LYS A 118 9.78 23.81 -11.13
N TYR A 119 9.99 22.60 -10.62
CA TYR A 119 11.33 21.99 -10.56
C TYR A 119 11.56 20.74 -11.42
N PHE A 120 10.58 20.23 -12.16
CA PHE A 120 10.75 19.00 -12.95
C PHE A 120 9.94 18.97 -14.26
N VAL A 121 10.12 19.98 -15.13
CA VAL A 121 9.93 19.82 -16.58
C VAL A 121 11.19 20.30 -17.28
#